data_AF-A0A1H8CK17-F1
#
_entry.id   AF-A0A1H8CK17-F1
#
_cell.length_a   1.000
_cell.length_b   1.000
_cell.length_c   1.000
_cell.angle_alpha   90.00
_cell.angle_beta   90.00
_cell.angle_gamma   90.00
#
_symmetry.space_group_name_H-M   'P 1'
#
loop_
_entity.id
_entity.type
_entity.pdbx_description
1 polymer ?
#
loop_
_entity_poly.entity_id
_entity_poly.type
_entity_poly.pdbx_seq_one_letter_code
_entity_poly.pdbx_strand_id
1 'polypeptide(L)'
;MRKSILMIAAVVMLMGCGGKKAQTESVDAVIADSTVTDSAAVVVEKPYDFEAIAKAIEGCEYLENFSHGVARVKKDGQNFYIDLHGNIVEKPKVEEDPDRLTCEYEDGKYGYKDSKGNVVIPFKFHFAHNFSDGMAIVVNESGEVGYINTKGELAIPYQYDTMAESDGNDFHEGLCAVVVDGSHEWVSYVDKTGKLAFEGVFSYGGDFSEGLAAVGTTGEGARSGYIDRSGKMVIELPAGWWGRKFTDGVAQTQKRDSCYIIDKTGQRLFKVNNEITYTGDAIRYSEGLAMVYGKGKYEKKRGFMDKTGRITFCQE
;
A
#
# COMPACT_ATOMS: atom_id res chain seq x y z
N MET A 1 49.18 -26.71 36.80
CA MET A 1 48.79 -25.43 37.45
C MET A 1 47.36 -25.15 37.03
N ARG A 2 46.37 -25.42 37.91
CA ARG A 2 45.66 -24.44 38.76
C ARG A 2 44.96 -23.36 37.90
N LYS A 3 43.65 -23.08 37.99
CA LYS A 3 42.62 -23.37 38.99
C LYS A 3 41.24 -23.12 38.36
N SER A 4 40.28 -24.01 38.66
CA SER A 4 38.86 -23.69 38.73
C SER A 4 38.62 -22.75 39.91
N ILE A 5 37.71 -21.78 39.77
CA ILE A 5 37.13 -21.03 40.89
C ILE A 5 35.61 -21.13 40.80
N LEU A 6 35.07 -21.46 41.98
CA LEU A 6 33.71 -21.67 42.43
C LEU A 6 33.16 -20.35 43.02
N MET A 7 31.85 -20.08 42.89
CA MET A 7 30.95 -19.50 43.93
C MET A 7 29.58 -19.21 43.29
N ILE A 8 28.51 -19.95 43.63
CA ILE A 8 27.59 -19.77 44.78
C ILE A 8 26.82 -18.44 44.72
N ALA A 9 25.51 -18.52 44.47
CA ALA A 9 24.50 -17.71 45.16
C ALA A 9 23.15 -18.44 45.18
N ALA A 10 22.53 -18.42 46.36
CA ALA A 10 21.39 -19.20 46.79
C ALA A 10 20.10 -18.36 46.82
N VAL A 11 18.96 -19.04 46.64
CA VAL A 11 17.66 -18.93 47.34
C VAL A 11 17.02 -17.54 47.50
N VAL A 12 15.80 -17.36 46.98
CA VAL A 12 14.59 -16.99 47.78
C VAL A 12 13.33 -17.52 47.08
N MET A 13 12.61 -18.44 47.74
CA MET A 13 11.15 -18.62 47.58
C MET A 13 10.45 -17.56 48.43
N LEU A 14 9.48 -16.84 47.87
CA LEU A 14 8.41 -16.22 48.64
C LEU A 14 7.07 -16.42 47.91
N MET A 15 6.13 -17.06 48.62
CA MET A 15 4.72 -17.03 48.32
C MET A 15 4.16 -15.61 48.58
N GLY A 16 3.20 -15.19 47.77
CA GLY A 16 2.44 -13.96 48.02
C GLY A 16 1.15 -13.94 47.21
N CYS A 17 0.04 -14.34 47.83
CA CYS A 17 -1.31 -14.06 47.37
C CYS A 17 -1.57 -12.54 47.36
N GLY A 18 -2.32 -12.05 46.37
CA GLY A 18 -2.90 -10.70 46.42
C GLY A 18 -3.40 -10.22 45.07
N GLY A 19 -4.71 -10.31 44.84
CA GLY A 19 -5.33 -9.79 43.62
C GLY A 19 -5.24 -8.28 43.49
N LYS A 20 -5.27 -7.79 42.24
CA LYS A 20 -5.81 -6.48 41.84
C LYS A 20 -5.91 -6.40 40.32
N LYS A 21 -7.12 -6.01 39.88
CA LYS A 21 -7.55 -5.25 38.69
C LYS A 21 -6.74 -5.40 37.39
N ALA A 22 -7.45 -5.84 36.34
CA ALA A 22 -7.03 -5.80 34.95
C ALA A 22 -6.48 -4.41 34.58
N GLN A 23 -5.20 -4.37 34.22
CA GLN A 23 -4.55 -3.25 33.58
C GLN A 23 -4.64 -3.43 32.07
N THR A 24 -4.85 -2.31 31.38
CA THR A 24 -4.73 -2.11 29.93
C THR A 24 -3.46 -2.74 29.37
N GLU A 25 -3.59 -3.72 28.48
CA GLU A 25 -2.48 -4.26 27.70
C GLU A 25 -2.30 -3.44 26.40
N SER A 26 -1.37 -2.49 26.41
CA SER A 26 -0.64 -2.13 25.19
C SER A 26 0.43 -3.19 24.97
N VAL A 27 0.40 -3.86 23.82
CA VAL A 27 1.42 -4.87 23.48
C VAL A 27 2.66 -4.15 22.94
N ASP A 28 3.59 -3.79 23.83
CA ASP A 28 4.93 -3.34 23.43
C ASP A 28 5.81 -4.56 23.14
N ALA A 29 6.07 -4.83 21.86
CA ALA A 29 7.09 -5.80 21.46
C ALA A 29 8.44 -5.08 21.35
N VAL A 30 9.25 -5.10 22.41
CA VAL A 30 10.64 -4.63 22.39
C VAL A 30 11.57 -5.85 22.41
N ILE A 31 12.39 -6.02 21.38
CA ILE A 31 13.64 -6.78 21.46
C ILE A 31 14.76 -5.73 21.55
N ALA A 32 15.37 -5.60 22.72
CA ALA A 32 16.59 -4.84 22.89
C ALA A 32 17.70 -5.78 23.37
N ASP A 33 18.63 -6.08 22.47
CA ASP A 33 19.95 -6.62 22.82
C ASP A 33 20.80 -5.44 23.33
N SER A 34 21.27 -5.53 24.57
CA SER A 34 21.81 -4.41 25.32
C SER A 34 23.32 -4.38 25.28
N THR A 35 23.92 -3.52 24.44
CA THR A 35 25.23 -2.89 24.71
C THR A 35 25.41 -1.59 23.91
N VAL A 36 24.76 -0.48 24.28
CA VAL A 36 25.24 0.87 23.91
C VAL A 36 24.97 1.85 25.05
N THR A 37 25.98 2.67 25.32
CA THR A 37 26.13 3.69 26.36
C THR A 37 25.14 4.85 26.24
N ASP A 38 24.83 5.38 27.42
CA ASP A 38 24.08 6.60 27.74
C ASP A 38 24.26 7.73 26.70
N SER A 39 23.24 7.92 25.86
CA SER A 39 23.05 9.08 25.00
C SER A 39 21.68 9.63 25.32
N ALA A 40 21.62 10.92 25.65
CA ALA A 40 20.41 11.66 26.00
C ALA A 40 19.23 11.22 25.10
N ALA A 41 18.16 10.74 25.75
CA ALA A 41 16.93 10.37 25.08
C ALA A 41 16.38 11.62 24.37
N VAL A 42 16.58 11.68 23.05
CA VAL A 42 15.82 12.56 22.19
C VAL A 42 14.37 12.15 22.38
N VAL A 43 13.56 13.00 23.00
CA VAL A 43 12.10 12.82 22.99
C VAL A 43 11.69 13.03 21.54
N VAL A 44 11.66 11.94 20.78
CA VAL A 44 11.05 11.92 19.46
C VAL A 44 9.57 12.19 19.73
N GLU A 45 9.08 13.39 19.39
CA GLU A 45 7.65 13.64 19.37
C GLU A 45 6.99 12.51 18.59
N LYS A 46 6.10 11.77 19.25
CA LYS A 46 5.38 10.69 18.58
C LYS A 46 4.52 11.36 17.50
N PRO A 47 4.73 11.05 16.21
CA PRO A 47 3.99 11.72 15.14
C PRO A 47 2.48 11.46 15.22
N TYR A 48 2.06 10.43 15.96
CA TYR A 48 0.66 10.04 16.15
C TYR A 48 0.33 9.87 17.63
N ASP A 49 -0.84 10.35 18.03
CA ASP A 49 -1.42 10.04 19.34
C ASP A 49 -2.38 8.84 19.21
N PHE A 50 -1.83 7.63 19.30
CA PHE A 50 -2.62 6.41 19.15
C PHE A 50 -3.70 6.22 20.21
N GLU A 51 -3.54 6.81 21.40
CA GLU A 51 -4.54 6.73 22.47
C GLU A 51 -5.72 7.66 22.16
N ALA A 52 -5.42 8.90 21.77
CA ALA A 52 -6.44 9.85 21.32
C ALA A 52 -7.16 9.35 20.06
N ILE A 53 -6.43 8.80 19.08
CA ILE A 53 -7.02 8.20 17.87
C ILE A 53 -7.97 7.04 18.25
N ALA A 54 -7.53 6.09 19.09
CA ALA A 54 -8.36 4.95 19.51
C ALA A 54 -9.67 5.38 20.14
N LYS A 55 -9.59 6.40 21.01
CA LYS A 55 -10.75 6.99 21.67
C LYS A 55 -11.67 7.68 20.67
N ALA A 56 -11.12 8.40 19.70
CA ALA A 56 -11.91 9.12 18.70
C ALA A 56 -12.67 8.18 17.75
N ILE A 57 -12.14 6.99 17.48
CA ILE A 57 -12.77 5.97 16.61
C ILE A 57 -13.58 4.92 17.38
N GLU A 58 -13.75 5.08 18.70
CA GLU A 58 -14.52 4.15 19.54
C GLU A 58 -15.98 4.02 19.05
N GLY A 59 -16.43 2.78 18.88
CA GLY A 59 -17.77 2.47 18.36
C GLY A 59 -17.98 2.80 16.88
N CYS A 60 -16.93 3.04 16.08
CA CYS A 60 -17.09 3.34 14.66
C CYS A 60 -17.66 2.15 13.86
N GLU A 61 -18.63 2.46 13.00
CA GLU A 61 -19.20 1.55 12.01
C GLU A 61 -18.28 1.42 10.79
N TYR A 62 -17.59 2.50 10.44
CA TYR A 62 -16.73 2.60 9.27
C TYR A 62 -15.57 3.56 9.53
N LEU A 63 -14.44 3.26 8.90
CA LEU A 63 -13.20 4.00 8.98
C LEU A 63 -12.59 4.05 7.57
N GLU A 64 -11.94 5.16 7.24
CA GLU A 64 -11.09 5.31 6.04
C GLU A 64 -9.62 5.47 6.44
N ASN A 65 -8.73 5.20 5.48
CA ASN A 65 -7.33 5.60 5.58
C ASN A 65 -7.22 7.11 5.74
N PHE A 66 -6.12 7.55 6.38
CA PHE A 66 -5.76 8.97 6.41
C PHE A 66 -5.47 9.48 4.99
N SER A 67 -6.01 10.65 4.67
CA SER A 67 -5.78 11.37 3.43
C SER A 67 -6.06 12.85 3.64
N HIS A 68 -5.16 13.71 3.18
CA HIS A 68 -5.19 15.15 3.38
C HIS A 68 -5.25 15.55 4.88
N GLY A 69 -4.49 14.85 5.72
CA GLY A 69 -4.37 15.13 7.16
C GLY A 69 -5.47 14.53 8.02
N VAL A 70 -6.45 13.83 7.44
CA VAL A 70 -7.62 13.35 8.18
C VAL A 70 -8.06 11.94 7.78
N ALA A 71 -8.76 11.26 8.68
CA ALA A 71 -9.50 10.04 8.39
C ALA A 71 -11.01 10.27 8.58
N ARG A 72 -11.82 9.75 7.66
CA ARG A 72 -13.28 9.74 7.84
C ARG A 72 -13.69 8.61 8.78
N VAL A 73 -14.54 8.94 9.73
CA VAL A 73 -15.13 8.01 10.70
C VAL A 73 -16.65 8.07 10.57
N LYS A 74 -17.31 6.92 10.52
CA LYS A 74 -18.77 6.83 10.64
C LYS A 74 -19.15 6.23 11.98
N LYS A 75 -20.03 6.90 12.72
CA LYS A 75 -20.58 6.44 14.01
C LYS A 75 -22.02 6.90 14.15
N ASP A 76 -22.89 6.04 14.65
CA ASP A 76 -24.32 6.32 14.85
C ASP A 76 -24.99 6.89 13.59
N GLY A 77 -24.64 6.32 12.42
CA GLY A 77 -25.10 6.78 11.11
C GLY A 77 -24.51 8.11 10.60
N GLN A 78 -23.67 8.81 11.37
CA GLN A 78 -23.10 10.12 11.02
C GLN A 78 -21.61 10.03 10.67
N ASN A 79 -21.17 10.84 9.71
CA ASN A 79 -19.75 10.96 9.35
C ASN A 79 -19.12 12.16 10.07
N PHE A 80 -17.91 11.96 10.59
CA PHE A 80 -17.01 13.02 11.08
C PHE A 80 -15.57 12.71 10.66
N TYR A 81 -14.66 13.65 10.91
CA TYR A 81 -13.25 13.54 10.51
C TYR A 81 -12.36 13.69 11.73
N ILE A 82 -11.28 12.92 11.78
CA ILE A 82 -10.26 13.02 12.82
C ILE A 82 -8.90 13.32 12.20
N ASP A 83 -8.07 14.11 12.88
CA ASP A 83 -6.67 14.31 12.50
C ASP A 83 -5.74 13.22 13.06
N LEU A 84 -4.43 13.31 12.78
CA LEU A 84 -3.39 12.38 13.24
C LEU A 84 -3.14 12.40 14.76
N HIS A 85 -3.82 13.29 15.49
CA HIS A 85 -3.80 13.39 16.94
C HIS A 85 -5.17 13.02 17.56
N GLY A 86 -6.11 12.50 16.76
CA GLY A 86 -7.43 12.09 17.23
C GLY A 86 -8.40 13.25 17.49
N ASN A 87 -8.06 14.48 17.12
CA ASN A 87 -8.98 15.60 17.26
C ASN A 87 -10.06 15.53 16.18
N ILE A 88 -11.32 15.79 16.55
CA ILE A 88 -12.38 15.96 15.56
C ILE A 88 -12.16 17.28 14.83
N VAL A 89 -12.03 17.21 13.51
CA VAL A 89 -11.77 18.36 12.65
C VAL A 89 -12.83 18.48 11.56
N GLU A 90 -12.88 19.64 10.93
CA GLU A 90 -13.71 19.82 9.74
C GLU A 90 -13.19 18.98 8.59
N LYS A 91 -14.09 18.54 7.70
CA LYS A 91 -13.72 17.90 6.45
C LYS A 91 -12.77 18.84 5.69
N PRO A 92 -11.59 18.40 5.26
CA PRO A 92 -10.74 19.17 4.38
C PRO A 92 -11.51 19.56 3.12
N LYS A 93 -11.46 20.84 2.78
CA LYS A 93 -11.92 21.32 1.47
C LYS A 93 -10.87 20.89 0.46
N VAL A 94 -11.08 19.71 -0.12
CA VAL A 94 -10.32 19.28 -1.30
C VAL A 94 -10.88 20.09 -2.45
N GLU A 95 -10.06 20.95 -3.05
CA GLU A 95 -10.42 21.64 -4.28
C GLU A 95 -10.68 20.58 -5.35
N GLU A 96 -11.86 20.62 -5.96
CA GLU A 96 -12.12 19.75 -7.11
C GLU A 96 -11.17 20.15 -8.23
N ASP A 97 -10.48 19.17 -8.80
CA ASP A 97 -9.73 19.38 -10.02
C ASP A 97 -10.75 19.68 -11.14
N PRO A 98 -10.82 20.93 -11.63
CA PRO A 98 -11.82 21.31 -12.62
C PRO A 98 -11.61 20.57 -13.95
N ASP A 99 -10.38 20.11 -14.20
CA ASP A 99 -9.98 19.40 -15.41
C ASP A 99 -10.10 17.87 -15.24
N ARG A 100 -10.58 17.39 -14.09
CA ARG A 100 -10.78 15.95 -13.86
C ARG A 100 -11.80 15.39 -14.83
N LEU A 101 -11.36 14.41 -15.61
CA LEU A 101 -12.21 13.61 -16.47
C LEU A 101 -12.58 12.29 -15.79
N THR A 102 -13.86 11.98 -15.78
CA THR A 102 -14.40 10.71 -15.26
C THR A 102 -14.76 9.80 -16.42
N CYS A 103 -14.29 8.55 -16.40
CA CYS A 103 -14.70 7.53 -17.35
C CYS A 103 -16.12 7.06 -17.02
N GLU A 104 -17.01 7.11 -17.99
CA GLU A 104 -18.43 6.77 -17.85
C GLU A 104 -18.84 5.79 -18.94
N TYR A 105 -19.89 5.01 -18.68
CA TYR A 105 -20.47 4.06 -19.64
C TYR A 105 -21.91 4.45 -19.97
N GLU A 106 -22.17 4.70 -21.25
CA GLU A 106 -23.48 5.12 -21.76
C GLU A 106 -23.71 4.47 -23.13
N ASP A 107 -24.93 3.97 -23.37
CA ASP A 107 -25.35 3.35 -24.64
C ASP A 107 -24.41 2.28 -25.22
N GLY A 108 -23.79 1.47 -24.36
CA GLY A 108 -22.92 0.39 -24.80
C GLY A 108 -21.46 0.78 -25.05
N LYS A 109 -21.07 2.01 -24.70
CA LYS A 109 -19.75 2.57 -24.98
C LYS A 109 -19.22 3.37 -23.81
N TYR A 110 -17.89 3.47 -23.74
CA TYR A 110 -17.19 4.32 -22.79
C TYR A 110 -16.80 5.67 -23.39
N GLY A 111 -16.89 6.70 -22.57
CA GLY A 111 -16.53 8.08 -22.87
C GLY A 111 -16.12 8.82 -21.59
N TYR A 112 -15.84 10.12 -21.69
CA TYR A 112 -15.37 10.89 -20.55
C TYR A 112 -16.13 12.20 -20.38
N LYS A 113 -16.49 12.49 -19.13
CA LYS A 113 -17.17 13.72 -18.72
C LYS A 113 -16.29 14.56 -17.80
N ASP A 114 -16.41 15.88 -17.89
CA ASP A 114 -15.79 16.80 -16.93
C ASP A 114 -16.53 16.80 -15.56
N SER A 115 -15.99 17.55 -14.60
CA SER A 115 -16.58 17.74 -13.26
C SER A 115 -18.01 18.32 -13.28
N LYS A 116 -18.43 18.96 -14.38
CA LYS A 116 -19.78 19.52 -14.55
C LYS A 116 -20.73 18.57 -15.29
N GLY A 117 -20.24 17.39 -15.68
CA GLY A 117 -21.00 16.38 -16.41
C GLY A 117 -21.05 16.60 -17.93
N ASN A 118 -20.31 17.56 -18.48
CA ASN A 118 -20.24 17.76 -19.92
C ASN A 118 -19.38 16.66 -20.55
N VAL A 119 -19.84 16.10 -21.68
CA VAL A 119 -19.05 15.12 -22.43
C VAL A 119 -17.85 15.83 -23.09
N VAL A 120 -16.64 15.48 -22.66
CA VAL A 120 -15.38 15.99 -23.22
C VAL A 120 -14.84 15.03 -24.29
N ILE A 121 -14.92 13.73 -24.01
CA ILE A 121 -14.54 12.68 -24.96
C ILE A 121 -15.78 11.83 -25.24
N PRO A 122 -16.25 11.76 -26.51
CA PRO A 122 -17.47 11.05 -26.85
C PRO A 122 -17.47 9.57 -26.44
N PHE A 123 -18.66 9.03 -26.14
CA PHE A 123 -18.88 7.61 -25.87
C PHE A 123 -18.66 6.77 -27.14
N LYS A 124 -17.42 6.33 -27.36
CA LYS A 124 -17.00 5.63 -28.58
C LYS A 124 -16.12 4.41 -28.35
N PHE A 125 -15.60 4.22 -27.13
CA PHE A 125 -14.70 3.11 -26.84
C PHE A 125 -15.49 1.87 -26.40
N HIS A 126 -15.02 0.69 -26.76
CA HIS A 126 -15.61 -0.56 -26.31
C HIS A 126 -15.38 -0.76 -24.80
N PHE A 127 -14.18 -0.40 -24.33
CA PHE A 127 -13.79 -0.37 -22.93
C PHE A 127 -12.80 0.78 -22.70
N ALA A 128 -12.79 1.36 -21.50
CA ALA A 128 -11.83 2.41 -21.14
C ALA A 128 -11.60 2.49 -19.62
N HIS A 129 -10.37 2.81 -19.22
CA HIS A 129 -10.01 3.09 -17.83
C HIS A 129 -10.14 4.59 -17.50
N ASN A 130 -10.09 4.92 -16.21
CA ASN A 130 -9.87 6.32 -15.79
C ASN A 130 -8.48 6.79 -16.21
N PHE A 131 -8.31 8.11 -16.33
CA PHE A 131 -6.99 8.68 -16.56
C PHE A 131 -6.06 8.47 -15.35
N SER A 132 -4.87 7.96 -15.61
CA SER A 132 -3.74 7.95 -14.68
C SER A 132 -2.54 8.60 -15.36
N ASP A 133 -1.89 9.53 -14.66
CA ASP A 133 -0.75 10.28 -15.19
C ASP A 133 -1.02 10.91 -16.57
N GLY A 134 -2.26 11.39 -16.77
CA GLY A 134 -2.71 12.05 -18.02
C GLY A 134 -2.95 11.13 -19.22
N MET A 135 -2.88 9.81 -19.02
CA MET A 135 -3.13 8.79 -20.04
C MET A 135 -4.23 7.84 -19.58
N ALA A 136 -5.01 7.29 -20.51
CA ALA A 136 -5.99 6.25 -20.21
C ALA A 136 -5.93 5.14 -21.25
N ILE A 137 -6.06 3.89 -20.78
CA ILE A 137 -6.27 2.73 -21.65
C ILE A 137 -7.63 2.85 -22.31
N VAL A 138 -7.68 2.55 -23.60
CA VAL A 138 -8.91 2.36 -24.36
C VAL A 138 -8.83 1.10 -25.22
N VAL A 139 -9.95 0.43 -25.37
CA VAL A 139 -10.11 -0.75 -26.22
C VAL A 139 -11.12 -0.42 -27.31
N ASN A 140 -10.79 -0.78 -28.55
CA ASN A 140 -11.70 -0.62 -29.69
C ASN A 140 -12.63 -1.84 -29.85
N GLU A 141 -13.53 -1.80 -30.83
CA GLU A 141 -14.50 -2.88 -31.08
C GLU A 141 -13.87 -4.20 -31.52
N SER A 142 -12.64 -4.14 -32.04
CA SER A 142 -11.86 -5.31 -32.44
C SER A 142 -11.11 -5.95 -31.27
N GLY A 143 -11.17 -5.35 -30.08
CA GLY A 143 -10.46 -5.83 -28.88
C GLY A 143 -9.03 -5.30 -28.77
N GLU A 144 -8.58 -4.44 -29.69
CA GLU A 144 -7.22 -3.92 -29.68
C GLU A 144 -7.09 -2.79 -28.65
N VAL A 145 -5.95 -2.77 -27.95
CA VAL A 145 -5.65 -1.84 -26.86
C VAL A 145 -4.76 -0.70 -27.35
N GLY A 146 -5.11 0.52 -26.96
CA GLY A 146 -4.34 1.74 -27.17
C GLY A 146 -4.46 2.68 -25.98
N TYR A 147 -3.81 3.85 -26.06
CA TYR A 147 -3.84 4.84 -25.00
C TYR A 147 -4.18 6.23 -25.53
N ILE A 148 -5.09 6.90 -24.83
CA ILE A 148 -5.47 8.29 -25.13
C ILE A 148 -4.90 9.26 -24.12
N ASN A 149 -4.69 10.50 -24.55
CA ASN A 149 -4.46 11.64 -23.66
C ASN A 149 -5.78 12.26 -23.18
N THR A 150 -5.73 13.26 -22.30
CA THR A 150 -6.91 13.95 -21.76
C THR A 150 -7.72 14.74 -22.80
N LYS A 151 -7.23 14.89 -24.03
CA LYS A 151 -7.99 15.45 -25.16
C LYS A 151 -8.73 14.38 -25.96
N GLY A 152 -8.59 13.09 -25.61
CA GLY A 152 -9.15 11.96 -26.34
C GLY A 152 -8.40 11.59 -27.61
N GLU A 153 -7.20 12.12 -27.80
CA GLU A 153 -6.31 11.79 -28.92
C GLU A 153 -5.53 10.50 -28.57
N LEU A 154 -5.44 9.56 -29.52
CA LEU A 154 -4.61 8.36 -29.36
C LEU A 154 -3.13 8.77 -29.34
N ALA A 155 -2.55 8.79 -28.15
CA ALA A 155 -1.13 9.01 -27.93
C ALA A 155 -0.31 7.74 -28.21
N ILE A 156 -0.91 6.57 -27.93
CA ILE A 156 -0.38 5.26 -28.35
C ILE A 156 -1.46 4.59 -29.20
N PRO A 157 -1.18 4.27 -30.47
CA PRO A 157 -2.13 3.61 -31.35
C PRO A 157 -2.62 2.27 -30.80
N TYR A 158 -3.74 1.78 -31.35
CA TYR A 158 -4.18 0.41 -31.14
C TYR A 158 -3.13 -0.55 -31.72
N GLN A 159 -2.37 -1.20 -30.86
CA GLN A 159 -1.24 -2.05 -31.28
C GLN A 159 -0.97 -3.23 -30.34
N TYR A 160 -1.74 -3.38 -29.26
CA TYR A 160 -1.61 -4.51 -28.35
C TYR A 160 -2.89 -5.34 -28.38
N ASP A 161 -2.74 -6.66 -28.51
CA ASP A 161 -3.87 -7.59 -28.63
C ASP A 161 -4.60 -7.82 -27.31
N THR A 162 -3.91 -7.63 -26.18
CA THR A 162 -4.47 -7.77 -24.84
C THR A 162 -3.84 -6.76 -23.89
N MET A 163 -4.56 -6.46 -22.81
CA MET A 163 -3.97 -5.84 -21.62
C MET A 163 -3.09 -6.88 -20.93
N ALA A 164 -1.98 -6.46 -20.29
CA ALA A 164 -1.25 -7.39 -19.44
C ALA A 164 -2.20 -7.87 -18.33
N GLU A 165 -2.19 -9.16 -17.98
CA GLU A 165 -2.98 -9.68 -16.86
C GLU A 165 -2.41 -9.26 -15.48
N SER A 166 -1.73 -8.11 -15.41
CA SER A 166 -1.07 -7.59 -14.22
C SER A 166 -1.64 -6.23 -13.78
N ASP A 167 -1.35 -5.86 -12.53
CA ASP A 167 -1.61 -4.54 -11.94
C ASP A 167 -0.71 -3.44 -12.55
N GLY A 168 -0.38 -3.49 -13.85
CA GLY A 168 0.68 -2.67 -14.46
C GLY A 168 0.26 -1.91 -15.72
N ASN A 169 -1.03 -1.89 -16.07
CA ASN A 169 -1.50 -1.38 -17.35
C ASN A 169 -1.79 0.13 -17.36
N ASP A 170 -1.83 0.78 -16.19
CA ASP A 170 -2.05 2.21 -16.12
C ASP A 170 -0.70 2.94 -16.10
N PHE A 171 -0.65 4.14 -16.67
CA PHE A 171 0.56 4.95 -16.58
C PHE A 171 0.76 5.43 -15.15
N HIS A 172 1.93 5.13 -14.60
CA HIS A 172 2.39 5.65 -13.32
C HIS A 172 3.84 6.12 -13.43
N GLU A 173 4.11 7.33 -12.98
CA GLU A 173 5.44 7.95 -13.06
C GLU A 173 6.03 7.94 -14.48
N GLY A 174 5.17 8.14 -15.49
CA GLY A 174 5.52 8.19 -16.90
C GLY A 174 5.80 6.86 -17.57
N LEU A 175 5.62 5.73 -16.88
CA LEU A 175 5.86 4.39 -17.39
C LEU A 175 4.62 3.51 -17.24
N CYS A 176 4.48 2.54 -18.13
CA CYS A 176 3.41 1.54 -18.12
C CYS A 176 3.98 0.18 -18.50
N ALA A 177 3.54 -0.87 -17.82
CA ALA A 177 3.87 -2.24 -18.19
C ALA A 177 3.01 -2.67 -19.39
N VAL A 178 3.61 -3.33 -20.38
CA VAL A 178 2.93 -3.83 -21.58
C VAL A 178 3.48 -5.21 -21.96
N VAL A 179 2.64 -6.03 -22.57
CA VAL A 179 3.07 -7.28 -23.22
C VAL A 179 3.41 -6.94 -24.67
N VAL A 180 4.65 -7.19 -25.07
CA VAL A 180 5.08 -6.97 -26.46
C VAL A 180 4.86 -8.26 -27.27
N ASP A 181 4.34 -8.09 -28.47
CA ASP A 181 3.87 -9.14 -29.39
C ASP A 181 4.87 -10.31 -29.56
N GLY A 182 4.32 -11.51 -29.74
CA GLY A 182 5.04 -12.76 -29.97
C GLY A 182 5.46 -13.52 -28.71
N SER A 183 5.44 -12.88 -27.53
CA SER A 183 5.91 -13.51 -26.30
C SER A 183 4.82 -14.01 -25.37
N HIS A 184 3.63 -13.38 -25.32
CA HIS A 184 2.50 -13.61 -24.37
C HIS A 184 2.86 -13.77 -22.88
N GLU A 185 4.14 -13.79 -22.52
CA GLU A 185 4.67 -14.25 -21.23
C GLU A 185 5.53 -13.18 -20.55
N TRP A 186 5.98 -12.16 -21.29
CA TRP A 186 6.96 -11.18 -20.80
C TRP A 186 6.44 -9.74 -20.86
N VAL A 187 6.56 -9.08 -19.72
CA VAL A 187 6.20 -7.69 -19.49
C VAL A 187 7.42 -6.80 -19.69
N SER A 188 7.30 -5.84 -20.60
CA SER A 188 8.24 -4.73 -20.79
C SER A 188 7.59 -3.41 -20.35
N TYR A 189 8.37 -2.32 -20.32
CA TYR A 189 7.83 -1.01 -19.97
C TYR A 189 8.00 0.01 -21.09
N VAL A 190 6.95 0.79 -21.33
CA VAL A 190 6.92 1.87 -22.33
C VAL A 190 6.70 3.23 -21.67
N ASP A 191 7.15 4.28 -22.34
CA ASP A 191 6.83 5.66 -21.98
C ASP A 191 5.48 6.11 -22.57
N LYS A 192 5.04 7.34 -22.24
CA LYS A 192 3.76 7.91 -22.71
C LYS A 192 3.65 8.09 -24.23
N THR A 193 4.74 7.94 -24.98
CA THR A 193 4.76 7.93 -26.45
C THR A 193 4.61 6.52 -27.03
N GLY A 194 4.58 5.50 -26.17
CA GLY A 194 4.57 4.09 -26.57
C GLY A 194 5.94 3.54 -26.94
N LYS A 195 7.00 4.34 -26.75
CA LYS A 195 8.37 3.88 -26.98
C LYS A 195 8.82 3.01 -25.80
N LEU A 196 9.49 1.91 -26.10
CA LEU A 196 10.13 1.05 -25.11
C LEU A 196 11.10 1.87 -24.25
N ALA A 197 10.81 1.95 -22.95
CA ALA A 197 11.70 2.53 -21.95
C ALA A 197 12.81 1.53 -21.63
N PHE A 198 12.45 0.27 -21.45
CA PHE A 198 13.36 -0.87 -21.35
C PHE A 198 12.64 -2.18 -21.67
N GLU A 199 13.38 -3.14 -22.20
CA GLU A 199 12.91 -4.50 -22.39
C GLU A 199 12.92 -5.23 -21.05
N GLY A 200 11.78 -5.82 -20.70
CA GLY A 200 11.63 -6.65 -19.52
C GLY A 200 11.30 -8.09 -19.92
N VAL A 201 12.01 -9.04 -19.30
CA VAL A 201 11.67 -10.47 -19.34
C VAL A 201 11.00 -10.86 -18.02
N PHE A 202 10.02 -10.05 -17.61
CA PHE A 202 9.30 -10.24 -16.36
C PHE A 202 8.00 -10.98 -16.64
N SER A 203 7.73 -12.05 -15.89
CA SER A 203 6.43 -12.73 -15.94
C SER A 203 5.32 -11.91 -15.27
N TYR A 204 5.69 -10.89 -14.50
CA TYR A 204 4.81 -9.92 -13.87
C TYR A 204 5.53 -8.58 -13.75
N GLY A 205 4.86 -7.50 -14.12
CA GLY A 205 5.27 -6.13 -13.81
C GLY A 205 4.08 -5.33 -13.29
N GLY A 206 4.23 -4.73 -12.11
CA GLY A 206 3.24 -3.81 -11.54
C GLY A 206 3.54 -2.35 -11.85
N ASP A 207 2.61 -1.48 -11.48
CA ASP A 207 2.77 -0.03 -11.59
C ASP A 207 3.99 0.48 -10.83
N PHE A 208 4.64 1.52 -11.38
CA PHE A 208 5.63 2.30 -10.63
C PHE A 208 4.94 3.09 -9.51
N SER A 209 5.54 3.04 -8.32
CA SER A 209 5.11 3.85 -7.18
C SER A 209 6.32 4.24 -6.36
N GLU A 210 6.49 5.54 -6.17
CA GLU A 210 7.59 6.16 -5.47
C GLU A 210 8.99 5.79 -6.00
N GLY A 211 9.10 5.67 -7.33
CA GLY A 211 10.32 5.33 -8.05
C GLY A 211 10.59 3.83 -8.23
N LEU A 212 9.72 2.95 -7.72
CA LEU A 212 9.91 1.50 -7.71
C LEU A 212 8.69 0.74 -8.27
N ALA A 213 8.91 -0.34 -9.00
CA ALA A 213 7.85 -1.25 -9.46
C ALA A 213 8.15 -2.69 -9.03
N ALA A 214 7.14 -3.41 -8.54
CA ALA A 214 7.28 -4.82 -8.19
C ALA A 214 7.30 -5.68 -9.47
N VAL A 215 8.27 -6.59 -9.57
CA VAL A 215 8.42 -7.48 -10.73
C VAL A 215 8.71 -8.92 -10.30
N GLY A 216 8.43 -9.87 -11.20
CA GLY A 216 8.78 -11.28 -11.05
C GLY A 216 9.26 -11.88 -12.36
N THR A 217 10.09 -12.91 -12.28
CA THR A 217 10.45 -13.78 -13.41
C THR A 217 9.94 -15.21 -13.16
N THR A 218 9.75 -15.98 -14.21
CA THR A 218 9.40 -17.41 -14.17
C THR A 218 10.60 -18.29 -14.51
N GLY A 219 10.48 -19.60 -14.28
CA GLY A 219 11.50 -20.59 -14.62
C GLY A 219 12.47 -20.95 -13.50
N GLU A 220 13.50 -21.73 -13.85
CA GLU A 220 14.54 -22.11 -12.89
C GLU A 220 15.33 -20.87 -12.44
N GLY A 221 15.43 -20.68 -11.13
CA GLY A 221 16.04 -19.47 -10.57
C GLY A 221 15.14 -18.24 -10.63
N ALA A 222 13.82 -18.41 -10.77
CA ALA A 222 12.81 -17.35 -10.67
C ALA A 222 13.10 -16.38 -9.53
N ARG A 223 13.13 -15.09 -9.86
CA ARG A 223 13.42 -14.00 -8.94
C ARG A 223 12.22 -13.07 -8.90
N SER A 224 12.08 -12.40 -7.77
CA SER A 224 11.09 -11.36 -7.58
C SER A 224 11.73 -10.24 -6.79
N GLY A 225 11.18 -9.04 -6.93
CA GLY A 225 11.82 -7.87 -6.38
C GLY A 225 11.21 -6.58 -6.86
N TYR A 226 12.00 -5.52 -6.76
CA TYR A 226 11.64 -4.21 -7.23
C TYR A 226 12.70 -3.67 -8.17
N ILE A 227 12.23 -3.12 -9.28
CA ILE A 227 13.06 -2.40 -10.24
C ILE A 227 12.93 -0.90 -10.03
N ASP A 228 13.99 -0.17 -10.36
CA ASP A 228 13.92 1.27 -10.56
C ASP A 228 13.36 1.63 -11.95
N ARG A 229 13.17 2.92 -12.22
CA ARG A 229 12.64 3.44 -13.50
C ARG A 229 13.56 3.19 -14.71
N SER A 230 14.77 2.67 -14.52
CA SER A 230 15.65 2.22 -15.61
C SER A 230 15.49 0.72 -15.93
N GLY A 231 14.66 -0.01 -15.18
CA GLY A 231 14.48 -1.45 -15.31
C GLY A 231 15.49 -2.27 -14.49
N LYS A 232 16.36 -1.62 -13.71
CA LYS A 232 17.36 -2.32 -12.91
C LYS A 232 16.73 -2.85 -11.63
N MET A 233 16.92 -4.13 -11.34
CA MET A 233 16.58 -4.72 -10.04
C MET A 233 17.40 -4.07 -8.93
N VAL A 234 16.74 -3.39 -8.00
CA VAL A 234 17.37 -2.67 -6.87
C VAL A 234 17.03 -3.29 -5.51
N ILE A 235 15.95 -4.06 -5.44
CA ILE A 235 15.62 -4.88 -4.27
C ILE A 235 15.32 -6.30 -4.76
N GLU A 236 16.14 -7.27 -4.36
CA GLU A 236 15.85 -8.69 -4.60
C GLU A 236 15.14 -9.29 -3.37
N LEU A 237 13.98 -9.91 -3.58
CA LEU A 237 13.27 -10.62 -2.52
C LEU A 237 13.72 -12.07 -2.43
N PRO A 238 13.66 -12.70 -1.24
CA PRO A 238 13.99 -14.11 -1.12
C PRO A 238 13.08 -14.99 -1.98
N ALA A 239 13.57 -16.17 -2.37
CA ALA A 239 12.85 -17.06 -3.29
C ALA A 239 11.41 -17.37 -2.84
N GLY A 240 10.46 -17.20 -3.76
CA GLY A 240 9.02 -17.42 -3.57
C GLY A 240 8.30 -16.33 -2.78
N TRP A 241 8.96 -15.22 -2.46
CA TRP A 241 8.30 -14.01 -2.00
C TRP A 241 7.85 -13.18 -3.20
N TRP A 242 6.88 -12.30 -3.02
CA TRP A 242 6.49 -11.30 -4.01
C TRP A 242 6.08 -10.01 -3.27
N GLY A 243 6.06 -8.89 -4.00
CA GLY A 243 5.86 -7.56 -3.45
C GLY A 243 4.58 -6.90 -3.96
N ARG A 244 3.99 -6.04 -3.14
CA ARG A 244 2.99 -5.04 -3.55
C ARG A 244 3.69 -3.71 -3.77
N LYS A 245 3.03 -2.77 -4.47
CA LYS A 245 3.61 -1.44 -4.69
C LYS A 245 3.95 -0.71 -3.39
N PHE A 246 4.96 0.15 -3.46
CA PHE A 246 5.33 1.02 -2.36
C PHE A 246 4.21 2.05 -2.12
N THR A 247 3.90 2.27 -0.85
CA THR A 247 3.02 3.34 -0.38
C THR A 247 3.62 3.95 0.87
N ASP A 248 3.82 5.26 0.85
CA ASP A 248 4.40 6.03 1.93
C ASP A 248 5.74 5.45 2.42
N GLY A 249 6.66 5.17 1.51
CA GLY A 249 8.01 4.72 1.81
C GLY A 249 8.17 3.25 2.19
N VAL A 250 7.09 2.47 2.27
CA VAL A 250 7.12 1.04 2.63
C VAL A 250 6.30 0.19 1.67
N ALA A 251 6.58 -1.10 1.61
CA ALA A 251 5.84 -2.06 0.80
C ALA A 251 5.53 -3.36 1.55
N GLN A 252 4.38 -3.94 1.25
CA GLN A 252 4.03 -5.29 1.68
C GLN A 252 4.75 -6.33 0.81
N THR A 253 5.34 -7.33 1.44
CA THR A 253 5.88 -8.53 0.78
C THR A 253 5.26 -9.79 1.36
N GLN A 254 4.97 -10.77 0.52
CA GLN A 254 4.22 -11.95 0.93
C GLN A 254 4.83 -13.24 0.38
N LYS A 255 4.75 -14.31 1.18
CA LYS A 255 5.01 -15.69 0.78
C LYS A 255 4.09 -16.61 1.56
N ARG A 256 3.17 -17.29 0.85
CA ARG A 256 2.12 -18.11 1.47
C ARG A 256 1.41 -17.28 2.55
N ASP A 257 1.34 -17.78 3.78
CA ASP A 257 0.70 -17.12 4.92
C ASP A 257 1.61 -16.12 5.66
N SER A 258 2.82 -15.87 5.17
CA SER A 258 3.76 -14.93 5.80
C SER A 258 3.78 -13.60 5.07
N CYS A 259 3.60 -12.51 5.81
CA CYS A 259 3.57 -11.15 5.31
C CYS A 259 4.56 -10.28 6.10
N TYR A 260 5.37 -9.49 5.39
CA TYR A 260 6.33 -8.54 5.99
C TYR A 260 6.18 -7.17 5.34
N ILE A 261 6.43 -6.13 6.13
CA ILE A 261 6.65 -4.77 5.61
C ILE A 261 8.15 -4.55 5.41
N ILE A 262 8.51 -3.99 4.27
CA ILE A 262 9.88 -3.60 3.92
C ILE A 262 9.97 -2.09 3.66
N ASP A 263 11.15 -1.51 3.82
CA ASP A 263 11.46 -0.17 3.33
C ASP A 263 12.01 -0.19 1.89
N LYS A 264 12.37 1.00 1.36
CA LYS A 264 12.94 1.18 0.01
C LYS A 264 14.35 0.63 -0.18
N THR A 265 15.01 0.18 0.88
CA THR A 265 16.29 -0.54 0.79
C THR A 265 16.09 -2.05 0.70
N GLY A 266 14.85 -2.54 0.92
CA GLY A 266 14.53 -3.95 1.05
C GLY A 266 14.69 -4.49 2.46
N GLN A 267 15.02 -3.63 3.44
CA GLN A 267 15.11 -4.03 4.84
C GLN A 267 13.71 -4.39 5.36
N ARG A 268 13.59 -5.58 5.95
CA ARG A 268 12.36 -5.99 6.66
C ARG A 268 12.23 -5.18 7.94
N LEU A 269 11.15 -4.43 8.04
CA LEU A 269 10.83 -3.64 9.22
C LEU A 269 10.18 -4.54 10.28
N PHE A 270 9.12 -5.25 9.90
CA PHE A 270 8.42 -6.17 10.79
C PHE A 270 7.57 -7.19 10.03
N LYS A 271 7.20 -8.28 10.71
CA LYS A 271 6.23 -9.26 10.23
C LYS A 271 4.83 -8.79 10.59
N VAL A 272 3.91 -8.77 9.62
CA VAL A 272 2.52 -8.38 9.86
C VAL A 272 1.86 -9.40 10.78
N ASN A 273 1.12 -8.90 11.79
CA ASN A 273 0.40 -9.72 12.75
C ASN A 273 -0.73 -10.51 12.06
N ASN A 274 -0.92 -11.78 12.41
CA ASN A 274 -2.01 -12.61 11.89
C ASN A 274 -3.38 -12.30 12.51
N GLU A 275 -3.41 -11.45 13.53
CA GLU A 275 -4.62 -10.94 14.18
C GLU A 275 -5.20 -9.71 13.47
N ILE A 276 -4.67 -9.33 12.31
CA ILE A 276 -5.23 -8.26 11.49
C ILE A 276 -5.54 -8.71 10.06
N THR A 277 -6.45 -8.00 9.42
CA THR A 277 -6.69 -7.98 7.98
C THR A 277 -6.80 -6.53 7.52
N TYR A 278 -6.89 -6.29 6.22
CA TYR A 278 -6.92 -4.97 5.60
C TYR A 278 -7.87 -4.99 4.40
N THR A 279 -8.28 -3.83 3.92
CA THR A 279 -9.12 -3.73 2.71
C THR A 279 -8.32 -3.87 1.44
N GLY A 280 -8.92 -4.50 0.43
CA GLY A 280 -8.32 -4.68 -0.88
C GLY A 280 -7.14 -5.65 -0.86
N ASP A 281 -6.24 -5.50 -1.82
CA ASP A 281 -5.23 -6.51 -2.11
C ASP A 281 -3.90 -6.30 -1.37
N ALA A 282 -3.75 -5.18 -0.65
CA ALA A 282 -2.52 -4.80 0.03
C ALA A 282 -2.76 -3.84 1.22
N ILE A 283 -1.85 -3.85 2.19
CA ILE A 283 -1.74 -2.82 3.21
C ILE A 283 -1.26 -1.53 2.53
N ARG A 284 -2.09 -0.49 2.55
CA ARG A 284 -1.79 0.82 1.98
C ARG A 284 -1.52 1.81 3.09
N TYR A 285 -0.28 2.26 3.19
CA TYR A 285 0.09 3.34 4.09
C TYR A 285 -0.15 4.68 3.42
N SER A 286 -0.66 5.62 4.21
CA SER A 286 -0.85 7.01 3.84
C SER A 286 -0.65 7.85 5.08
N GLU A 287 0.16 8.90 4.98
CA GLU A 287 0.45 9.81 6.10
C GLU A 287 0.94 9.09 7.37
N GLY A 288 1.71 8.02 7.18
CA GLY A 288 2.33 7.26 8.25
C GLY A 288 1.56 6.06 8.74
N LEU A 289 0.27 5.96 8.40
CA LEU A 289 -0.68 5.01 8.97
C LEU A 289 -1.36 4.17 7.89
N ALA A 290 -1.70 2.93 8.23
CA ALA A 290 -2.52 2.06 7.42
C ALA A 290 -3.74 1.58 8.22
N MET A 291 -4.93 1.68 7.65
CA MET A 291 -6.16 1.16 8.23
C MET A 291 -6.12 -0.38 8.25
N VAL A 292 -6.49 -0.93 9.38
CA VAL A 292 -6.51 -2.37 9.63
C VAL A 292 -7.79 -2.78 10.36
N TYR A 293 -8.20 -4.02 10.14
CA TYR A 293 -9.32 -4.67 10.83
C TYR A 293 -8.76 -5.78 11.71
N GLY A 294 -9.31 -5.92 12.91
CA GLY A 294 -8.94 -7.00 13.80
C GLY A 294 -9.56 -8.34 13.38
N LYS A 295 -8.85 -9.42 13.67
CA LYS A 295 -9.22 -10.82 13.48
C LYS A 295 -9.08 -11.56 14.82
N GLY A 296 -9.81 -12.66 14.99
CA GLY A 296 -9.74 -13.47 16.20
C GLY A 296 -10.24 -12.69 17.42
N LYS A 297 -9.40 -12.48 18.43
CA LYS A 297 -9.79 -11.73 19.64
C LYS A 297 -10.13 -10.25 19.40
N TYR A 298 -9.73 -9.70 18.25
CA TYR A 298 -10.04 -8.32 17.85
C TYR A 298 -11.11 -8.26 16.75
N GLU A 299 -11.88 -9.32 16.55
CA GLU A 299 -12.92 -9.35 15.53
C GLU A 299 -13.87 -8.15 15.67
N LYS A 300 -14.26 -7.56 14.52
CA LYS A 300 -15.07 -6.33 14.40
C LYS A 300 -14.37 -5.03 14.83
N LYS A 301 -13.15 -5.08 15.38
CA LYS A 301 -12.38 -3.87 15.66
C LYS A 301 -11.76 -3.31 14.40
N ARG A 302 -11.69 -1.99 14.33
CA ARG A 302 -11.07 -1.21 13.24
C ARG A 302 -10.03 -0.29 13.85
N GLY A 303 -9.00 0.02 13.10
CA GLY A 303 -7.86 0.69 13.68
C GLY A 303 -6.82 1.13 12.66
N PHE A 304 -5.69 1.58 13.18
CA PHE A 304 -4.56 2.02 12.38
C PHE A 304 -3.29 1.33 12.85
N MET A 305 -2.41 1.05 11.89
CA MET A 305 -1.07 0.51 12.08
C MET A 305 -0.04 1.50 11.54
N ASP A 306 1.01 1.80 12.31
CA ASP A 306 2.13 2.61 11.83
C ASP A 306 3.22 1.76 11.14
N LYS A 307 4.24 2.43 10.59
CA LYS A 307 5.37 1.80 9.90
C LYS A 307 6.33 1.02 10.82
N THR A 308 6.09 1.02 12.14
CA THR A 308 6.81 0.18 13.10
C THR A 308 6.04 -1.10 13.45
N GLY A 309 4.80 -1.22 12.97
CA GLY A 309 3.91 -2.33 13.26
C GLY A 309 3.11 -2.15 14.55
N ARG A 310 3.17 -0.96 15.16
CA ARG A 310 2.32 -0.62 16.30
C ARG A 310 0.90 -0.41 15.80
N ILE A 311 -0.07 -1.02 16.49
CA ILE A 311 -1.49 -1.00 16.13
C ILE A 311 -2.29 -0.35 17.23
N THR A 312 -3.26 0.47 16.85
CA THR A 312 -4.34 0.91 17.71
C THR A 312 -5.67 0.42 17.15
N PHE A 313 -6.59 0.00 18.03
CA PHE A 313 -7.95 -0.38 17.67
C PHE A 313 -8.94 0.54 18.37
N CYS A 314 -10.12 0.71 17.77
CA CYS A 314 -11.28 1.25 18.46
C CYS A 314 -11.55 0.42 19.73
N GLN A 315 -11.78 1.12 20.85
CA GLN A 315 -12.24 0.49 22.07
C GLN A 315 -13.72 0.05 21.91
N GLU A 316 -14.17 -0.86 22.79
CA GLU A 316 -15.56 -1.35 22.83
C GLU A 316 -16.40 -0.53 23.80
#